data_AF-A0A4V1YJR2-F1
#
_entry.id   AF-A0A4V1YJR2-F1
#
_cell.length_a   1.000
_cell.length_b   1.000
_cell.length_c   1.000
_cell.angle_alpha   90.00
_cell.angle_beta   90.00
_cell.angle_gamma   90.00
#
_symmetry.space_group_name_H-M   'P 1'
#
loop_
_entity.id
_entity.type
_entity.pdbx_description
1 polymer ?
#
loop_
_entity_poly.entity_id
_entity_poly.type
_entity_poly.pdbx_seq_one_letter_code
_entity_poly.pdbx_strand_id
1 'polypeptide(L)' 'MLVDFYVVDVTNLNRQMYFVSQLGKPKAEALPEVLYRINPYLVCESRCEKVTPENVRELFADYPIVC' A
#
# COMPACT_ATOMS: atom_id res chain seq x y z
N MET A 1 8.52 2.28 0.86
CA MET A 1 7.39 2.86 0.12
C MET A 1 6.41 1.76 -0.27
N LEU A 2 5.12 2.05 -0.20
CA LEU A 2 4.03 1.17 -0.65
C LEU A 2 3.42 1.75 -1.93
N VAL A 3 3.24 0.93 -2.96
CA VAL A 3 2.62 1.38 -4.22
C VAL A 3 1.52 0.40 -4.61
N ASP A 4 0.28 0.87 -4.66
CA ASP A 4 -0.88 0.08 -5.06
C ASP A 4 -1.95 1.02 -5.64
N PHE A 5 -2.58 0.64 -6.74
CA PHE A 5 -3.62 1.44 -7.41
C PHE A 5 -5.04 0.91 -7.19
N TYR A 6 -5.19 -0.22 -6.50
CA TYR A 6 -6.49 -0.82 -6.22
C TYR A 6 -7.09 -0.26 -4.92
N VAL A 7 -8.39 -0.48 -4.77
CA VAL A 7 -9.15 -0.21 -3.55
C VAL A 7 -9.38 -1.49 -2.76
N VAL A 8 -9.60 -1.36 -1.45
CA VAL A 8 -9.97 -2.47 -0.58
C VAL A 8 -11.37 -2.96 -0.96
N ASP A 9 -11.47 -4.23 -1.31
CA ASP A 9 -12.71 -4.89 -1.71
C ASP A 9 -13.05 -6.04 -0.75
N VAL A 10 -14.34 -6.31 -0.58
CA VAL A 10 -14.85 -7.35 0.34
C VAL A 10 -14.30 -8.73 -0.01
N THR A 11 -14.14 -9.04 -1.31
CA THR A 11 -13.62 -10.32 -1.78
C THR A 11 -12.15 -10.53 -1.45
N ASN A 12 -11.43 -9.49 -1.02
CA ASN A 12 -10.00 -9.54 -0.70
C ASN A 12 -9.74 -9.71 0.81
N LEU A 13 -10.73 -9.44 1.67
CA LEU A 13 -10.59 -9.49 3.13
C LEU A 13 -10.24 -10.88 3.68
N ASN A 14 -10.55 -11.94 2.95
CA ASN A 14 -10.25 -13.31 3.36
C ASN A 14 -8.76 -13.67 3.28
N ARG A 15 -7.94 -12.85 2.61
CA ARG A 15 -6.50 -13.12 2.36
C ARG A 15 -5.61 -11.89 2.49
N GLN A 16 -6.18 -10.70 2.55
CA GLN A 16 -5.47 -9.44 2.78
C GLN A 16 -5.94 -8.85 4.11
N MET A 17 -5.00 -8.46 4.95
CA MET A 17 -5.25 -7.96 6.31
C MET A 17 -5.74 -6.50 6.27
N TYR A 18 -7.00 -6.31 5.88
CA TYR A 18 -7.71 -5.04 5.96
C TYR A 18 -8.93 -5.15 6.88
N PHE A 19 -9.39 -4.01 7.40
CA PHE A 19 -10.61 -3.95 8.19
C PHE A 19 -11.84 -3.65 7.32
N VAL A 20 -13.01 -4.11 7.75
CA VAL A 20 -14.29 -3.79 7.09
C VAL A 20 -14.52 -2.27 7.00
N SER A 21 -14.05 -1.52 8.00
CA SER A 21 -14.10 -0.04 8.00
C SER A 21 -13.27 0.62 6.91
N GLN A 22 -12.37 -0.13 6.24
CA GLN A 22 -11.49 0.36 5.19
C GLN A 22 -11.99 -0.01 3.79
N LEU A 23 -13.14 -0.67 3.64
CA LEU A 23 -13.72 -1.01 2.35
C LEU A 23 -13.90 0.25 1.48
N GLY A 24 -13.53 0.14 0.20
CA GLY A 24 -13.56 1.25 -0.77
C GLY A 24 -12.39 2.23 -0.65
N LYS A 25 -11.58 2.16 0.41
CA LYS A 25 -10.38 2.99 0.54
C LYS A 25 -9.27 2.51 -0.39
N PRO A 26 -8.41 3.39 -0.96
CA PRO A 26 -7.22 2.96 -1.66
C PRO A 26 -6.34 2.07 -0.77
N LYS A 27 -5.87 0.94 -1.32
CA LYS A 27 -5.02 -0.01 -0.58
C LYS A 27 -3.74 0.64 -0.08
N ALA A 28 -3.14 1.49 -0.91
CA ALA A 28 -1.96 2.27 -0.58
C ALA A 28 -2.16 3.13 0.68
N GLU A 29 -3.36 3.62 0.95
CA GLU A 29 -3.65 4.42 2.15
C GLU A 29 -4.15 3.59 3.33
N ALA A 30 -4.87 2.49 3.06
CA ALA A 30 -5.42 1.62 4.11
C ALA A 30 -4.32 0.81 4.82
N LEU A 31 -3.31 0.34 4.09
CA LEU A 31 -2.24 -0.48 4.65
C LEU A 31 -1.37 0.26 5.68
N PRO A 32 -0.93 1.52 5.45
CA PRO A 32 -0.25 2.32 6.47
C PRO A 32 -1.02 2.40 7.80
N GLU A 33 -2.35 2.56 7.77
CA GLU A 33 -3.14 2.60 9.01
C GLU A 33 -3.01 1.30 9.82
N VAL A 34 -2.97 0.15 9.14
CA VAL A 34 -2.77 -1.15 9.79
C VAL A 34 -1.35 -1.22 10.36
N LEU A 35 -0.35 -0.81 9.57
CA LEU A 35 1.05 -0.83 9.98
C LEU A 35 1.33 0.08 11.18
N TYR A 36 0.74 1.27 11.22
CA TYR A 36 0.89 2.19 12.35
C TYR A 36 0.24 1.68 13.64
N ARG A 37 -0.83 0.88 13.55
CA ARG A 37 -1.39 0.19 14.73
C ARG A 37 -0.46 -0.89 15.25
N ILE A 38 0.33 -1.52 14.38
CA ILE A 38 1.32 -2.55 14.75
C ILE A 38 2.58 -1.90 15.32
N ASN A 39 3.10 -0.88 14.65
CA ASN A 39 4.28 -0.13 15.06
C ASN A 39 4.08 1.38 14.80
N PRO A 40 3.72 2.16 15.83
CA PRO A 40 3.49 3.60 15.70
C PRO A 40 4.73 4.41 15.32
N TYR A 41 5.93 3.85 15.48
CA TYR A 41 7.20 4.53 15.16
C TYR A 41 7.66 4.27 13.73
N LEU A 42 6.92 3.48 12.96
CA LEU A 42 7.21 3.24 11.55
C LEU A 42 7.07 4.56 10.78
N VAL A 43 7.92 4.76 9.78
CA VAL A 43 7.77 5.83 8.79
C VAL A 43 7.46 5.15 7.47
N CYS A 44 6.21 5.27 7.02
CA CYS A 44 5.75 4.69 5.78
C CYS A 44 5.28 5.76 4.81
N GLU A 45 5.84 5.72 3.61
CA GLU A 45 5.32 6.45 2.46
C GLU A 45 4.48 5.51 1.60
N SER A 46 3.38 6.02 1.07
CA SER A 46 2.47 5.29 0.20
C SER A 46 2.08 6.13 -1.02
N ARG A 47 1.98 5.49 -2.18
CA ARG A 47 1.52 6.11 -3.43
C ARG A 47 0.39 5.29 -4.05
N CYS A 48 -0.72 5.97 -4.36
CA CYS A 48 -1.86 5.37 -5.02
C CYS A 48 -1.73 5.48 -6.54
N GLU A 49 -0.78 4.74 -7.13
CA GLU A 49 -0.50 4.79 -8.56
C GLU A 49 -0.16 3.41 -9.12
N LYS A 50 -0.38 3.24 -10.42
CA LYS A 50 -0.06 1.98 -11.11
C LYS A 50 1.40 2.02 -11.52
N VAL A 51 2.15 0.99 -11.16
CA VAL A 51 3.51 0.80 -11.66
C VAL A 51 3.44 0.44 -13.15
N THR A 52 4.17 1.19 -13.98
CA THR A 52 4.30 1.00 -15.42
C THR A 52 5.79 0.97 -15.81
N PRO A 53 6.14 0.46 -17.00
CA PRO A 53 7.53 0.48 -17.47
C PRO A 53 8.16 1.88 -17.51
N GLU A 54 7.35 2.92 -17.67
CA GLU A 54 7.80 4.31 -17.77
C GLU A 54 8.13 4.92 -16.39
N ASN A 55 7.39 4.55 -15.34
CA ASN A 55 7.58 5.12 -13.99
C ASN A 55 8.40 4.21 -13.06
N VAL A 56 8.53 2.91 -13.33
CA VAL A 56 9.17 1.94 -12.41
C VAL A 56 10.57 2.37 -11.96
N ARG A 57 11.36 2.96 -12.87
CA ARG A 57 12.70 3.44 -12.52
C ARG A 57 12.65 4.64 -11.58
N GLU A 58 11.81 5.62 -11.86
CA GLU A 58 11.63 6.80 -11.01
C GLU A 58 11.13 6.42 -9.62
N LEU A 59 10.21 5.45 -9.56
CA LEU A 59 9.61 5.01 -8.30
C LEU A 59 10.60 4.26 -7.40
N PHE A 60 11.43 3.38 -7.97
CA PHE A 60 12.17 2.42 -7.17
C PHE A 60 13.70 2.57 -7.22
N ALA A 61 14.26 3.51 -8.00
CA ALA A 61 15.72 3.65 -8.17
C ALA A 61 16.49 3.88 -6.86
N ASP A 62 15.90 4.59 -5.90
CA ASP A 62 16.56 4.93 -4.63
C ASP A 62 16.37 3.85 -3.55
N TYR A 63 15.65 2.78 -3.86
CA TYR A 63 15.37 1.70 -2.91
C TYR A 63 16.33 0.53 -3.13
N PRO A 64 17.08 0.10 -2.09
CA PRO A 64 18.04 -1.00 -2.22
C PRO A 64 17.37 -2.37 -2.42
N ILE A 65 16.09 -2.49 -2.04
CA ILE A 65 15.32 -3.74 -2.10
C ILE A 65 13.90 -3.41 -2.57
N VAL A 66 13.39 -4.22 -3.51
CA VAL A 66 12.01 -4.16 -4.03
C VAL A 66 11.36 -5.54 -3.83
N CYS A 67 10.12 -5.58 -3.36
CA CYS A 67 9.35 -6.79 -3.06
C CYS A 67 7.99 -6.77 -3.77
#